data_AF-A0A1A3EE67-F1
#
_entry.id   AF-A0A1A3EE67-F1
#
_cell.length_a   1.000
_cell.length_b   1.000
_cell.length_c   1.000
_cell.angle_alpha   90.00
_cell.angle_beta   90.00
_cell.angle_gamma   90.00
#
_symmetry.space_group_name_H-M   'P 1'
#
loop_
_entity.id
_entity.type
_entity.pdbx_description
1 polymer ?
#
loop_
_entity_poly.entity_id
_entity_poly.type
_entity_poly.pdbx_seq_one_letter_code
_entity_poly.pdbx_strand_id
1 'polypeptide(L)'
;MDETPQYTGPIDPANRNIFGACLSLAGLGLMMLALVLLLMAESNRALAFKLETGFFPPMSEAAVQSARTEIVIAAVLIALSTAAAVTAVIFRSTIAWRIIGGVTLLALILVGPLLWVCYDMAF
;
A
#
# COMPACT_ATOMS: atom_id res chain seq x y z
N MET A 1 -28.67 -8.70 -39.87
CA MET A 1 -28.68 -8.02 -38.56
C MET A 1 -27.89 -8.91 -37.65
N ASP A 2 -26.60 -8.58 -37.47
CA ASP A 2 -25.71 -9.37 -36.63
C ASP A 2 -25.97 -9.02 -35.18
N GLU A 3 -26.80 -9.84 -34.53
CA GLU A 3 -27.08 -9.74 -33.10
C GLU A 3 -25.80 -10.10 -32.35
N THR A 4 -25.04 -9.07 -31.97
CA THR A 4 -23.89 -9.22 -31.07
C THR A 4 -24.37 -9.92 -29.79
N PRO A 5 -23.69 -10.97 -29.30
CA PRO A 5 -24.14 -11.71 -28.14
C PRO A 5 -24.29 -10.77 -26.95
N GLN A 6 -25.53 -10.65 -26.45
CA GLN A 6 -25.83 -9.86 -25.25
C GLN A 6 -25.09 -10.47 -24.07
N TYR A 7 -24.24 -9.66 -23.44
CA TYR A 7 -23.52 -10.04 -22.24
C TYR A 7 -24.52 -10.23 -21.09
N THR A 8 -24.63 -11.46 -20.58
CA THR A 8 -25.52 -11.87 -19.46
C THR A 8 -24.76 -12.06 -18.14
N GLY A 9 -23.55 -11.51 -18.02
CA GLY A 9 -22.76 -11.61 -16.80
C GLY A 9 -23.40 -10.86 -15.63
N PRO A 10 -23.10 -11.26 -14.38
CA PRO A 10 -23.77 -10.75 -13.17
C PRO A 10 -23.51 -9.26 -12.89
N ILE A 11 -22.53 -8.65 -13.56
CA ILE A 11 -22.19 -7.23 -13.42
C ILE A 11 -21.96 -6.66 -14.81
N ASP A 12 -22.68 -5.59 -15.13
CA ASP A 12 -22.56 -4.81 -16.37
C ASP A 12 -21.08 -4.41 -16.61
N PRO A 13 -20.54 -4.59 -17.84
CA PRO A 13 -19.15 -4.27 -18.14
C PRO A 13 -18.75 -2.83 -17.78
N ALA A 14 -19.66 -1.87 -17.90
CA ALA A 14 -19.41 -0.49 -17.50
C ALA A 14 -19.17 -0.36 -15.98
N ASN A 15 -20.01 -1.01 -15.16
CA ASN A 15 -19.88 -1.03 -13.71
C ASN A 15 -18.60 -1.76 -13.25
N ARG A 16 -18.19 -2.83 -13.93
CA ARG A 16 -16.93 -3.53 -13.63
C ARG A 16 -15.71 -2.62 -13.82
N ASN A 17 -15.75 -1.77 -14.85
CA ASN A 17 -14.65 -0.86 -15.15
C ASN A 17 -14.54 0.28 -14.11
N ILE A 18 -15.68 0.85 -13.71
CA ILE A 18 -15.72 1.87 -12.64
C ILE A 18 -15.24 1.29 -11.32
N PHE A 19 -15.69 0.08 -10.98
CA PHE A 19 -15.27 -0.61 -9.77
C PHE A 19 -13.76 -0.88 -9.75
N GLY A 20 -13.21 -1.37 -10.88
CA GLY A 20 -11.76 -1.55 -11.04
C GLY A 20 -10.98 -0.24 -10.95
N ALA A 21 -11.52 0.86 -11.48
CA ALA A 21 -10.93 2.19 -11.40
C ALA A 21 -10.85 2.69 -9.94
N CYS A 22 -11.97 2.62 -9.21
CA CYS A 22 -12.03 3.03 -7.81
C CYS A 22 -11.08 2.21 -6.93
N LEU A 23 -11.04 0.88 -7.11
CA LEU A 23 -10.12 0.01 -6.37
C LEU A 23 -8.65 0.33 -6.69
N SER A 24 -8.33 0.60 -7.95
CA SER A 24 -6.96 0.93 -8.36
C SER A 24 -6.51 2.27 -7.79
N LEU A 25 -7.38 3.29 -7.83
CA LEU A 25 -7.12 4.61 -7.25
C LEU A 25 -7.02 4.56 -5.72
N ALA A 26 -7.91 3.82 -5.07
CA ALA A 26 -7.84 3.61 -3.62
C ALA A 26 -6.55 2.88 -3.23
N GLY A 27 -6.19 1.80 -3.95
CA GLY A 27 -4.95 1.07 -3.71
C GLY A 27 -3.71 1.95 -3.86
N LEU A 28 -3.65 2.77 -4.92
CA LEU A 28 -2.57 3.75 -5.11
C LEU A 28 -2.51 4.78 -3.99
N GLY A 29 -3.66 5.36 -3.60
CA GLY A 29 -3.73 6.36 -2.54
C GLY A 29 -3.26 5.81 -1.20
N LEU A 30 -3.69 4.60 -0.84
CA LEU A 30 -3.25 3.90 0.37
C LEU A 30 -1.75 3.61 0.34
N MET A 31 -1.21 3.22 -0.81
CA MET A 31 0.23 2.97 -0.96
C MET A 31 1.05 4.25 -0.79
N MET A 32 0.63 5.35 -1.42
CA MET A 32 1.29 6.65 -1.24
C MET A 32 1.28 7.07 0.22
N LEU A 33 0.16 6.93 0.92
CA LEU A 33 0.05 7.31 2.31
C LEU A 33 0.94 6.43 3.21
N ALA A 34 1.00 5.13 2.94
CA ALA A 34 1.92 4.22 3.63
C ALA A 34 3.39 4.61 3.43
N LEU A 35 3.78 4.97 2.20
CA LEU A 35 5.13 5.44 1.88
C LEU A 35 5.48 6.72 2.64
N VAL A 36 4.56 7.69 2.70
CA VAL A 36 4.77 8.93 3.46
C VAL A 36 4.98 8.62 4.95
N LEU A 37 4.19 7.72 5.52
CA LEU A 37 4.36 7.31 6.93
C LEU A 37 5.69 6.62 7.17
N LEU A 38 6.13 5.74 6.27
CA LEU A 38 7.45 5.10 6.38
C LEU A 38 8.59 6.11 6.27
N LEU A 39 8.50 7.09 5.37
CA LEU A 39 9.49 8.17 5.26
C LEU A 39 9.53 9.06 6.51
N MET A 40 8.38 9.35 7.09
CA MET A 40 8.30 10.10 8.36
C MET A 40 8.98 9.32 9.49
N ALA A 41 8.69 8.01 9.59
CA ALA A 41 9.31 7.13 10.57
C ALA A 41 10.84 7.02 10.34
N GLU A 42 11.31 6.86 9.11
CA GLU A 42 12.75 6.79 8.79
C GLU A 42 13.46 8.12 9.11
N SER A 43 12.80 9.26 8.88
CA SER A 43 13.36 10.59 9.20
C SER A 43 13.44 10.87 10.70
N ASN A 44 12.88 9.99 11.54
CA ASN A 44 12.88 10.16 12.98
C ASN A 44 14.28 9.96 13.56
N ARG A 45 14.82 11.04 14.13
CA ARG A 45 16.15 11.06 14.73
C ARG A 45 16.36 10.01 15.83
N ALA A 46 15.30 9.60 16.54
CA ALA A 46 15.39 8.56 17.56
C ALA A 46 15.67 7.17 16.95
N LEU A 47 15.09 6.88 15.78
CA LEU A 47 15.34 5.64 15.04
C LEU A 47 16.74 5.64 14.41
N ALA A 48 17.13 6.77 13.80
CA ALA A 48 18.49 6.94 13.27
C ALA A 48 19.55 6.75 14.37
N PHE A 49 19.32 7.31 15.56
CA PHE A 49 20.22 7.14 16.70
C PHE A 49 20.29 5.69 17.19
N LYS A 50 19.17 4.95 17.21
CA LYS A 50 19.17 3.51 17.52
C LYS A 50 19.96 2.71 16.48
N LEU A 51 19.90 3.07 15.20
CA LEU A 51 20.68 2.42 14.17
C LEU A 51 22.19 2.60 14.38
N GLU A 52 22.62 3.79 14.79
CA GLU A 52 24.04 4.09 15.01
C GLU A 52 24.58 3.52 16.32
N THR A 53 23.77 3.50 17.38
CA THR A 53 24.25 3.23 18.75
C THR A 53 23.71 1.93 19.34
N GLY A 54 22.73 1.29 18.70
CA GLY A 54 22.07 0.07 19.18
C GLY A 54 21.03 0.29 20.28
N PHE A 55 20.84 1.52 20.78
CA PHE A 55 19.86 1.84 21.81
C PHE A 55 19.11 3.16 21.50
N PHE A 56 17.90 3.30 22.04
CA PHE A 56 17.15 4.55 21.89
C PHE A 56 17.71 5.64 22.83
N PRO A 57 17.82 6.90 22.37
CA PRO A 57 18.31 7.98 23.21
C PRO A 57 17.39 8.19 24.42
N PRO A 58 17.92 8.56 25.60
CA PRO A 58 17.11 8.83 26.78
C PRO A 58 16.11 9.97 26.52
N MET A 59 14.90 9.87 27.09
CA MET A 59 13.78 10.83 26.90
C MET A 59 13.16 10.85 25.49
N SER A 60 13.41 9.84 24.64
CA SER A 60 12.84 9.75 23.29
C SER A 60 11.58 8.86 23.17
N GLU A 61 11.03 8.39 24.28
CA GLU A 61 9.92 7.42 24.34
C GLU A 61 8.70 7.86 23.50
N ALA A 62 8.32 9.13 23.57
CA ALA A 62 7.22 9.68 22.78
C ALA A 62 7.51 9.66 21.27
N ALA A 63 8.75 9.96 20.87
CA ALA A 63 9.16 9.96 19.46
C ALA A 63 9.24 8.53 18.89
N VAL A 64 9.73 7.58 19.68
CA VAL A 64 9.77 6.16 19.32
C VAL A 64 8.34 5.60 19.20
N GLN A 65 7.46 5.94 20.14
CA GLN A 65 6.07 5.48 20.09
C GLN A 65 5.32 6.06 18.89
N SER A 66 5.53 7.34 18.55
CA SER A 66 4.97 7.93 17.32
C SER A 66 5.42 7.16 16.08
N ALA A 67 6.73 6.94 15.94
CA ALA A 67 7.25 6.20 14.78
C ALA A 67 6.72 4.76 14.71
N ARG A 68 6.62 4.05 15.84
CA ARG A 68 5.98 2.73 15.91
C ARG A 68 4.54 2.77 15.41
N THR A 69 3.76 3.75 15.86
CA THR A 69 2.36 3.88 15.40
C THR A 69 2.28 4.16 13.90
N GLU A 70 3.15 5.02 13.36
CA GLU A 70 3.24 5.32 11.93
C GLU A 70 3.59 4.07 11.11
N ILE A 71 4.54 3.26 11.58
CA ILE A 71 4.94 1.99 10.93
C ILE A 71 3.81 0.97 10.95
N VAL A 72 3.11 0.82 12.08
CA VAL A 72 1.97 -0.10 12.19
C VAL A 72 0.83 0.34 11.26
N ILE A 73 0.52 1.64 11.22
CA ILE A 73 -0.50 2.17 10.30
C ILE A 73 -0.07 1.93 8.86
N ALA A 74 1.20 2.19 8.51
CA ALA A 74 1.73 1.92 7.18
C ALA A 74 1.59 0.43 6.80
N ALA A 75 1.88 -0.51 7.71
CA ALA A 75 1.71 -1.93 7.49
C ALA A 75 0.26 -2.30 7.13
N VAL A 76 -0.72 -1.74 7.86
CA VAL A 76 -2.14 -1.96 7.60
C VAL A 76 -2.55 -1.39 6.25
N LEU A 77 -2.09 -0.17 5.91
CA LEU A 77 -2.39 0.48 4.64
C LEU A 77 -1.79 -0.29 3.45
N ILE A 78 -0.60 -0.85 3.59
CA ILE A 78 0.04 -1.70 2.59
C ILE A 78 -0.80 -2.97 2.36
N ALA A 79 -1.27 -3.61 3.43
CA ALA A 79 -2.14 -4.78 3.32
C ALA A 79 -3.45 -4.45 2.59
N LEU A 80 -4.10 -3.34 2.93
CA LEU A 80 -5.32 -2.87 2.27
C LEU A 80 -5.07 -2.50 0.80
N SER A 81 -3.95 -1.83 0.50
CA SER A 81 -3.53 -1.51 -0.87
C SER A 81 -3.31 -2.77 -1.70
N THR A 82 -2.66 -3.77 -1.12
CA THR A 82 -2.42 -5.07 -1.75
C THR A 82 -3.74 -5.76 -2.09
N ALA A 83 -4.66 -5.82 -1.13
CA ALA A 83 -5.98 -6.40 -1.34
C ALA A 83 -6.75 -5.68 -2.47
N ALA A 84 -6.71 -4.35 -2.50
CA ALA A 84 -7.33 -3.55 -3.55
C ALA A 84 -6.71 -3.82 -4.93
N ALA A 85 -5.38 -3.87 -5.01
CA ALA A 85 -4.64 -4.14 -6.24
C ALA A 85 -4.92 -5.55 -6.80
N VAL A 86 -4.91 -6.57 -5.95
CA VAL A 86 -5.27 -7.95 -6.32
C VAL A 86 -6.71 -8.00 -6.83
N THR A 87 -7.64 -7.34 -6.13
CA THR A 87 -9.06 -7.32 -6.52
C THR A 87 -9.25 -6.66 -7.89
N ALA A 88 -8.55 -5.55 -8.17
CA ALA A 88 -8.59 -4.89 -9.48
C ALA A 88 -8.06 -5.77 -10.62
N VAL A 89 -7.03 -6.59 -10.36
CA VAL A 89 -6.45 -7.51 -11.35
C VAL A 89 -7.34 -8.73 -11.61
N ILE A 90 -7.98 -9.27 -10.56
CA ILE A 90 -8.84 -10.46 -10.61
C ILE A 90 -10.17 -10.16 -11.34
N PHE A 91 -10.79 -9.01 -11.09
CA PHE A 91 -12.12 -8.70 -11.62
C PHE A 91 -12.20 -8.42 -13.14
N ARG A 92 -11.13 -8.70 -13.90
CA ARG A 92 -11.03 -8.44 -15.37
C ARG A 92 -11.50 -7.02 -15.73
N SER A 93 -11.03 -6.03 -14.99
CA SER A 93 -11.09 -4.64 -15.43
C SER A 93 -10.32 -4.45 -16.75
N THR A 94 -10.55 -3.36 -17.48
CA THR A 94 -9.83 -3.07 -18.73
C THR A 94 -8.30 -3.13 -18.52
N ILE A 95 -7.55 -3.39 -19.60
CA ILE A 95 -6.08 -3.60 -19.57
C ILE A 95 -5.36 -2.50 -18.77
N ALA A 96 -5.78 -1.25 -18.91
CA ALA A 96 -5.24 -0.11 -18.18
C ALA A 96 -5.25 -0.30 -16.65
N TRP A 97 -6.38 -0.76 -16.08
CA TRP A 97 -6.51 -0.94 -14.63
C TRP A 97 -5.78 -2.19 -14.12
N ARG A 98 -5.65 -3.23 -14.95
CA ARG A 98 -4.82 -4.38 -14.61
C ARG A 98 -3.34 -4.01 -14.56
N ILE A 99 -2.89 -3.12 -15.45
CA ILE A 99 -1.53 -2.55 -15.40
C ILE A 99 -1.36 -1.75 -14.12
N ILE A 100 -2.29 -0.86 -13.77
CA ILE A 100 -2.19 -0.07 -12.54
C ILE A 100 -2.13 -0.97 -11.30
N GLY A 101 -3.05 -1.93 -11.16
CA GLY A 101 -3.01 -2.89 -10.06
C GLY A 101 -1.73 -3.74 -10.04
N GLY A 102 -1.23 -4.14 -11.21
CA GLY A 102 0.05 -4.85 -11.35
C GLY A 102 1.26 -4.01 -10.93
N VAL A 103 1.29 -2.73 -11.28
CA VAL A 103 2.33 -1.78 -10.85
C VAL A 103 2.28 -1.58 -9.34
N THR A 104 1.08 -1.46 -8.75
CA THR A 104 0.91 -1.37 -7.29
C THR A 104 1.44 -2.64 -6.60
N LEU A 105 1.21 -3.82 -7.17
CA LEU A 105 1.78 -5.07 -6.67
C LEU A 105 3.31 -5.11 -6.80
N LEU A 106 3.85 -4.61 -7.91
CA LEU A 106 5.30 -4.55 -8.12
C LEU A 106 5.96 -3.60 -7.12
N ALA A 107 5.31 -2.50 -6.76
CA ALA A 107 5.78 -1.59 -5.71
C ALA A 107 5.94 -2.28 -4.34
N LEU A 108 5.16 -3.33 -4.03
CA LEU A 108 5.33 -4.11 -2.80
C LEU A 108 6.71 -4.75 -2.67
N ILE A 109 7.38 -5.04 -3.80
CA ILE A 109 8.74 -5.59 -3.79
C ILE A 109 9.72 -4.60 -3.16
N LEU A 110 9.47 -3.29 -3.32
CA LEU A 110 10.29 -2.23 -2.72
C LEU A 110 9.81 -1.86 -1.32
N VAL A 111 8.49 -1.75 -1.14
CA VAL A 111 7.90 -1.29 0.13
C VAL A 111 7.98 -2.36 1.22
N GLY A 112 7.92 -3.65 0.87
CA GLY A 112 8.00 -4.75 1.83
C GLY A 112 9.32 -4.78 2.62
N PRO A 113 10.49 -4.78 1.95
CA PRO A 113 11.78 -4.68 2.61
C PRO A 113 11.93 -3.40 3.44
N LEU A 114 11.44 -2.26 2.94
CA LEU A 114 11.47 -1.01 3.68
C LEU A 114 10.66 -1.08 4.98
N LEU A 115 9.43 -1.60 4.89
CA LEU A 115 8.58 -1.84 6.05
C LEU A 115 9.25 -2.78 7.06
N TRP A 116 9.91 -3.84 6.58
CA TRP A 116 10.65 -4.77 7.42
C TRP A 116 11.77 -4.07 8.19
N VAL A 117 12.60 -3.30 7.50
CA VAL A 117 13.69 -2.54 8.11
C VAL A 117 13.15 -1.54 9.13
N CYS A 118 12.12 -0.77 8.79
CA CYS A 118 11.49 0.15 9.73
C CYS A 118 10.93 -0.58 10.96
N TYR A 119 10.31 -1.74 10.77
CA TYR A 119 9.77 -2.55 11.86
C TYR A 119 10.88 -3.07 12.78
N ASP A 120 11.95 -3.63 12.22
CA ASP A 120 13.11 -4.13 12.98
C ASP A 120 13.81 -3.01 13.77
N MET A 121 13.95 -1.82 13.17
CA MET A 121 14.48 -0.66 13.89
C MET A 121 13.55 -0.17 15.00
N ALA A 122 12.23 -0.26 14.81
CA ALA A 122 11.29 0.28 15.77
C ALA A 122 11.06 -0.65 16.97
N PHE A 123 11.05 -1.97 16.78
CA PHE A 123 10.78 -2.96 17.82
C PHE A 123 12.05 -3.57 18.41
#